data_AF-A0A973G8R7-F1
#
_entry.id   AF-A0A973G8R7-F1
#
_cell.length_a   1.000
_cell.length_b   1.000
_cell.length_c   1.000
_cell.angle_alpha   90.00
_cell.angle_beta   90.00
_cell.angle_gamma   90.00
#
_symmetry.space_group_name_H-M   'P 1'
#
loop_
_entity.id
_entity.type
_entity.pdbx_description
1 polymer ?
#
loop_
_entity_poly.entity_id
_entity_poly.type
_entity_poly.pdbx_seq_one_letter_code
_entity_poly.pdbx_strand_id
1 'polypeptide(L)'
;MQLGLHVRYWSTGTLVRRSATMERLLPDATTGWAQVHVLAPVKGAELAGDLVLETTLVRVDESDSDGFTARRAGSVLWKDMLQLALEGAGGLLPIAPVRFVEQGLPAAAAWYVSLDGSDWTAPAMGNLLVLLNVDNGAVTRALEPGGTSSAAIWDTLMVDVVCDLVGRALEDEEYEPDQPDDAELSTGQLVTNLIRSFLSHPGESSHDAVARLRGEWRRDPSRVRALAQSTLRFPGSTS
;
A
#
# COMPACT_ATOMS: atom_id res chain seq x y z
N MET A 1 13.03 34.87 15.30
CA MET A 1 12.10 33.76 15.00
C MET A 1 12.94 32.52 14.79
N GLN A 2 12.83 31.58 15.72
CA GLN A 2 13.54 30.32 15.68
C GLN A 2 12.63 29.25 15.09
N LEU A 3 13.16 28.51 14.12
CA LEU A 3 12.40 27.50 13.38
C LEU A 3 12.91 26.11 13.70
N GLY A 4 11.99 25.15 13.70
CA GLY A 4 12.26 23.73 13.85
C GLY A 4 11.64 22.97 12.69
N LEU A 5 12.35 21.99 12.18
CA LEU A 5 11.86 20.99 11.25
C LEU A 5 11.51 19.74 12.04
N HIS A 6 10.26 19.28 11.95
CA HIS A 6 9.84 18.02 12.53
C HIS A 6 9.36 17.09 11.43
N VAL A 7 10.00 15.92 11.34
CA VAL A 7 9.60 14.86 10.42
C VAL A 7 9.03 13.70 11.23
N ARG A 8 7.83 13.29 10.86
CA ARG A 8 7.14 12.15 11.45
C ARG A 8 6.85 11.13 10.38
N TYR A 9 6.74 9.89 10.80
CA TYR A 9 6.35 8.81 9.92
C TYR A 9 5.39 7.85 10.59
N TRP A 10 4.55 7.23 9.78
CA TRP A 10 3.70 6.11 10.18
C TRP A 10 3.34 5.28 8.96
N SER A 11 3.03 4.00 9.18
CA SER A 11 2.38 3.16 8.19
C SER A 11 0.87 3.36 8.27
N THR A 12 0.16 3.38 7.14
CA THR A 12 -1.32 3.46 7.11
C THR A 12 -2.00 2.31 7.87
N GLY A 13 -1.34 1.16 7.98
CA GLY A 13 -1.79 0.00 8.75
C GLY A 13 -1.53 0.10 10.26
N THR A 14 -0.89 1.17 10.77
CA THR A 14 -0.56 1.30 12.20
C THR A 14 -1.09 2.62 12.78
N LEU A 15 -1.60 2.58 14.01
CA LEU A 15 -1.96 3.81 14.76
C LEU A 15 -0.74 4.50 15.40
N VAL A 16 0.46 3.99 15.14
CA VAL A 16 1.69 4.44 15.79
C VAL A 16 2.37 5.48 14.91
N ARG A 17 2.42 6.72 15.39
CA ARG A 17 3.20 7.79 14.76
C ARG A 17 4.55 7.90 15.44
N ARG A 18 5.62 7.76 14.66
CA ARG A 18 7.00 7.91 15.12
C ARG A 18 7.54 9.27 14.72
N SER A 19 8.50 9.76 15.51
CA SER A 19 9.31 10.91 15.13
C SER A 19 10.54 10.39 14.42
N ALA A 20 10.75 10.79 13.16
CA ALA A 20 11.97 10.51 12.42
C ALA A 20 13.10 11.42 12.91
N THR A 21 12.85 12.73 12.91
CA THR A 21 13.78 13.71 13.47
C THR A 21 13.05 14.98 13.90
N MET A 22 13.66 15.71 14.83
CA MET A 22 13.31 17.08 15.16
C MET A 22 14.59 17.91 15.18
N GLU A 23 14.77 18.75 14.17
CA GLU A 23 15.99 19.56 14.00
C GLU A 23 15.68 21.03 14.14
N ARG A 24 16.58 21.77 14.76
CA ARG A 24 16.53 23.23 14.76
C ARG A 24 17.10 23.74 13.45
N LEU A 25 16.36 24.57 12.74
CA LEU A 25 16.86 25.21 11.54
C LEU A 25 17.75 26.39 11.90
N LEU A 26 18.96 26.37 11.35
CA LEU A 26 19.93 27.46 11.42
C LEU A 26 20.13 27.99 9.99
N PRO A 27 19.39 29.04 9.60
CA PRO A 27 19.56 29.64 8.28
C PRO A 27 20.95 30.25 8.15
N ASP A 28 21.55 30.12 6.96
CA ASP A 28 22.75 30.84 6.60
C ASP A 28 22.50 32.35 6.72
N ALA A 29 23.41 33.04 7.41
CA ALA A 29 23.24 34.46 7.74
C ALA A 29 23.25 35.38 6.50
N THR A 30 23.78 34.91 5.38
CA THR A 30 23.97 35.69 4.15
C THR A 30 22.80 35.49 3.19
N THR A 31 22.31 34.26 3.09
CA THR A 31 21.32 33.85 2.10
C THR A 31 19.92 33.64 2.70
N GLY A 32 19.83 33.42 4.02
CA GLY A 32 18.58 33.13 4.71
C GLY A 32 18.05 31.71 4.48
N TRP A 33 18.79 30.86 3.75
CA TRP A 33 18.40 29.48 3.46
C TRP A 33 18.97 28.51 4.49
N ALA A 34 18.22 27.46 4.80
CA ALA A 34 18.69 26.32 5.58
C ALA A 34 18.47 25.04 4.75
N GLN A 35 19.48 24.17 4.70
CA GLN A 35 19.36 22.84 4.11
C GLN A 35 19.58 21.81 5.22
N VAL A 36 18.66 20.84 5.31
CA VAL A 36 18.73 19.76 6.30
C VAL A 36 18.63 18.43 5.56
N HIS A 37 19.60 17.56 5.78
CA HIS A 37 19.54 16.18 5.36
C HIS A 37 18.95 15.34 6.49
N VAL A 38 17.79 14.74 6.25
CA VAL A 38 17.13 13.87 7.23
C VAL A 38 17.44 12.43 6.89
N LEU A 39 18.11 11.73 7.81
CA LEU A 39 18.30 10.28 7.76
C LEU A 39 17.53 9.65 8.91
N ALA A 40 16.49 8.88 8.59
CA ALA A 40 15.64 8.23 9.59
C ALA A 40 15.61 6.72 9.34
N PRO A 41 16.28 5.90 10.16
CA PRO A 41 16.17 4.45 10.05
C PRO A 41 14.77 4.02 10.50
N VAL A 42 14.03 3.38 9.59
CA VAL A 42 12.71 2.82 9.89
C VAL A 42 12.82 1.30 9.96
N LYS A 43 12.30 0.70 11.03
CA LYS A 43 12.31 -0.76 11.18
C LYS A 43 11.28 -1.36 10.22
N GLY A 44 11.71 -2.27 9.34
CA GLY A 44 10.82 -2.93 8.38
C GLY A 44 9.62 -3.64 9.01
N ALA A 45 9.77 -4.20 10.21
CA ALA A 45 8.66 -4.83 10.94
C ALA A 45 7.55 -3.85 11.38
N GLU A 46 7.79 -2.54 11.35
CA GLU A 46 6.80 -1.49 11.68
C GLU A 46 6.17 -0.88 10.41
N LEU A 47 6.47 -1.45 9.23
CA LEU A 47 6.05 -0.96 7.93
C LEU A 47 5.09 -1.94 7.25
N ALA A 48 3.92 -1.44 6.84
CA ALA A 48 2.94 -2.17 6.04
C ALA A 48 2.16 -1.17 5.16
N GLY A 49 1.78 -1.56 3.94
CA GLY A 49 1.05 -0.70 3.01
C GLY A 49 1.83 0.58 2.64
N ASP A 50 1.27 1.74 2.98
CA ASP A 50 1.87 3.04 2.66
C ASP A 50 2.62 3.63 3.86
N LEU A 51 3.84 4.08 3.62
CA LEU A 51 4.56 4.98 4.51
C LEU A 51 4.12 6.41 4.28
N VAL A 52 3.52 7.00 5.29
CA VAL A 52 3.25 8.43 5.30
C VAL A 52 4.38 9.15 6.02
N LEU A 53 4.95 10.14 5.35
CA LEU A 53 5.93 11.08 5.87
C LEU A 53 5.26 12.45 6.00
N GLU A 54 5.20 12.96 7.22
CA GLU A 54 4.73 14.31 7.51
C GLU A 54 5.92 15.18 7.88
N THR A 55 6.13 16.23 7.11
CA THR A 55 7.15 17.25 7.38
C THR A 55 6.45 18.51 7.85
N THR A 56 6.83 19.01 9.02
CA THR A 56 6.28 20.24 9.58
C THR A 56 7.39 21.22 9.91
N LEU A 57 7.17 22.47 9.54
CA LEU A 57 7.98 23.60 9.98
C LEU A 57 7.25 24.25 11.15
N VAL A 58 7.88 24.22 12.32
CA VAL A 58 7.32 24.77 13.55
C VAL A 58 8.12 25.96 14.03
N ARG A 59 7.44 26.87 14.71
CA ARG A 59 8.10 27.90 15.49
C ARG A 59 8.58 27.31 16.82
N VAL A 60 9.82 27.59 17.22
CA VAL A 60 10.45 27.04 18.44
C VAL A 60 10.46 28.07 19.57
N ASP A 61 10.49 29.36 19.26
CA ASP A 61 10.50 30.45 20.24
C ASP A 61 9.12 31.07 20.44
N GLU A 62 8.86 31.57 21.65
CA GLU A 62 7.73 32.46 21.91
C GLU A 62 8.12 33.91 21.57
N SER A 63 7.18 34.70 21.05
CA SER A 63 7.38 36.14 20.92
C SER A 63 6.11 36.95 21.07
N ASP A 64 6.21 38.05 21.81
CA ASP A 64 5.17 39.08 21.93
C ASP A 64 5.24 40.09 20.78
N SER A 65 5.12 39.62 19.53
CA SER A 65 5.04 40.53 18.38
C SER A 65 3.60 40.99 18.14
N ASP A 66 3.41 42.31 18.02
CA ASP A 66 2.15 42.94 17.60
C ASP A 66 1.91 42.74 16.10
N GLY A 67 1.27 41.62 15.74
CA GLY A 67 0.88 41.31 14.36
C GLY A 67 0.17 39.96 14.20
N PHE A 68 -0.41 39.70 13.03
CA PHE A 68 -1.05 38.40 12.68
C PHE A 68 -0.01 37.30 12.34
N THR A 69 1.02 37.17 13.17
CA THR A 69 2.06 36.14 13.04
C THR A 69 1.90 35.06 14.11
N ALA A 70 2.38 33.85 13.84
CA ALA A 70 2.34 32.75 14.79
C ALA A 70 3.19 33.06 16.04
N ARG A 71 2.58 33.08 17.23
CA ARG A 71 3.21 33.62 18.47
C ARG A 71 3.70 32.58 19.46
N ARG A 72 3.11 31.39 19.44
CA ARG A 72 3.38 30.32 20.41
C ARG A 72 4.44 29.37 19.89
N ALA A 73 5.35 28.95 20.76
CA ALA A 73 6.21 27.81 20.49
C ALA A 73 5.33 26.59 20.13
N GLY A 74 5.73 25.83 19.12
CA GLY A 74 4.97 24.73 18.53
C GLY A 74 3.95 25.13 17.46
N SER A 75 3.78 26.42 17.15
CA SER A 75 2.91 26.83 16.05
C SER A 75 3.44 26.29 14.71
N VAL A 76 2.61 25.56 13.97
CA VAL A 76 2.95 25.04 12.64
C VAL A 76 2.84 26.16 11.62
N LEU A 77 3.95 26.48 10.97
CA LEU A 77 4.04 27.52 9.92
C LEU A 77 3.85 26.93 8.52
N TRP A 78 4.25 25.67 8.34
CA TRP A 78 4.13 24.94 7.10
C TRP A 78 4.05 23.45 7.40
N LYS A 79 3.31 22.73 6.56
CA LYS A 79 3.15 21.29 6.62
C LYS A 79 3.12 20.75 5.20
N ASP A 80 3.81 19.63 5.01
CA ASP A 80 3.75 18.83 3.80
C ASP A 80 3.62 17.35 4.17
N MET A 81 2.99 16.60 3.28
CA MET A 81 2.70 15.19 3.47
C MET A 81 3.03 14.43 2.19
N LEU A 82 3.91 13.44 2.34
CA LEU A 82 4.30 12.53 1.28
C LEU A 82 3.82 11.12 1.66
N GLN A 83 3.10 10.47 0.76
CA GLN A 83 2.68 9.08 0.93
C GLN A 83 3.44 8.23 -0.07
N LEU A 84 4.20 7.27 0.45
CA LEU A 84 5.03 6.33 -0.30
C LEU A 84 4.46 4.94 -0.13
N ALA A 85 3.96 4.34 -1.21
CA ALA A 85 3.68 2.92 -1.22
C ALA A 85 5.00 2.17 -1.04
N LEU A 86 5.18 1.53 0.12
CA LEU A 86 6.41 0.79 0.43
C LEU A 86 6.46 -0.53 -0.34
N GLU A 87 5.29 -1.08 -0.58
CA GLU A 87 5.05 -2.09 -1.57
C GLU A 87 4.61 -1.33 -2.82
N GLY A 88 5.49 -1.24 -3.82
CA GLY A 88 5.18 -0.53 -5.06
C GLY A 88 3.84 -1.02 -5.59
N ALA A 89 2.92 -0.08 -5.86
CA ALA A 89 1.55 -0.31 -6.31
C ALA A 89 1.42 -1.04 -7.68
N GLY A 90 2.44 -1.77 -8.12
CA GLY A 90 2.46 -2.60 -9.32
C GLY A 90 3.61 -3.60 -9.39
N GLY A 91 4.23 -3.99 -8.27
CA GLY A 91 5.47 -4.80 -8.28
C GLY A 91 5.38 -6.24 -7.78
N LEU A 92 4.23 -6.71 -7.29
CA LEU A 92 4.14 -8.02 -6.62
C LEU A 92 3.55 -9.13 -7.49
N LEU A 93 2.83 -8.76 -8.55
CA LEU A 93 2.09 -9.72 -9.37
C LEU A 93 2.74 -9.79 -10.76
N PRO A 94 3.23 -10.96 -11.20
CA PRO A 94 3.59 -11.16 -12.61
C PRO A 94 2.37 -10.92 -13.48
N ILE A 95 2.48 -9.97 -14.42
CA ILE A 95 1.41 -9.58 -15.34
C ILE A 95 1.90 -9.75 -16.77
N ALA A 96 1.08 -10.37 -17.63
CA ALA A 96 1.37 -10.52 -19.05
C ALA A 96 0.16 -10.14 -19.93
N PRO A 97 0.33 -9.24 -20.92
CA PRO A 97 -0.70 -8.98 -21.92
C PRO A 97 -0.75 -10.13 -22.94
N VAL A 98 -1.94 -10.68 -23.16
CA VAL A 98 -2.16 -11.80 -24.10
C VAL A 98 -3.49 -11.66 -24.84
N ARG A 99 -3.60 -12.28 -26.02
CA ARG A 99 -4.86 -12.39 -26.76
C ARG A 99 -5.65 -13.60 -26.28
N PHE A 100 -6.76 -13.40 -25.60
CA PHE A 100 -7.54 -14.49 -25.00
C PHE A 100 -8.11 -15.43 -26.06
N VAL A 101 -8.48 -14.90 -27.23
CA VAL A 101 -8.96 -15.71 -28.36
C VAL A 101 -7.91 -16.74 -28.79
N GLU A 102 -6.63 -16.36 -28.78
CA GLU A 102 -5.51 -17.24 -29.16
C GLU A 102 -5.18 -18.28 -28.08
N GLN A 103 -5.53 -17.99 -26.82
CA GLN A 103 -5.30 -18.87 -25.66
C GLN A 103 -6.51 -19.77 -25.33
N GLY A 104 -7.60 -19.70 -26.10
CA GLY A 104 -8.84 -20.43 -25.82
C GLY A 104 -9.63 -19.89 -24.61
N LEU A 105 -9.31 -18.68 -24.15
CA LEU A 105 -9.99 -18.00 -23.04
C LEU A 105 -11.15 -17.13 -23.56
N PRO A 106 -12.13 -16.76 -22.71
CA PRO A 106 -13.27 -15.95 -23.12
C PRO A 106 -12.86 -14.55 -23.63
N ALA A 107 -13.09 -14.28 -24.92
CA ALA A 107 -12.66 -13.04 -25.58
C ALA A 107 -13.19 -11.74 -24.95
N ALA A 108 -14.33 -11.80 -24.26
CA ALA A 108 -14.95 -10.64 -23.60
C ALA A 108 -14.44 -10.40 -22.16
N ALA A 109 -13.67 -11.34 -21.58
CA ALA A 109 -13.09 -11.16 -20.26
C ALA A 109 -12.04 -10.04 -20.28
N ALA A 110 -11.80 -9.40 -19.13
CA ALA A 110 -10.79 -8.35 -19.01
C ALA A 110 -9.41 -8.92 -18.62
N TRP A 111 -9.40 -9.89 -17.72
CA TRP A 111 -8.19 -10.55 -17.25
C TRP A 111 -8.50 -11.97 -16.77
N TYR A 112 -7.45 -12.72 -16.45
CA TYR A 112 -7.49 -14.06 -15.89
C TYR A 112 -6.34 -14.23 -14.91
N VAL A 113 -6.61 -14.80 -13.73
CA VAL A 113 -5.60 -15.07 -12.70
C VAL A 113 -5.29 -16.57 -12.72
N SER A 114 -4.13 -16.92 -13.26
CA SER A 114 -3.60 -18.27 -13.24
C SER A 114 -2.86 -18.51 -11.94
N LEU A 115 -3.21 -19.57 -11.22
CA LEU A 115 -2.46 -20.06 -10.07
C LEU A 115 -2.37 -21.57 -10.21
N ASP A 116 -1.15 -22.09 -10.35
CA ASP A 116 -0.93 -23.51 -10.60
C ASP A 116 -0.88 -24.27 -9.25
N GLY A 117 -2.00 -24.87 -8.89
CA GLY A 117 -2.11 -25.75 -7.70
C GLY A 117 -2.29 -25.02 -6.37
N SER A 118 -2.28 -25.82 -5.29
CA SER A 118 -2.46 -25.39 -3.90
C SER A 118 -1.13 -25.33 -3.12
N ASP A 119 0.01 -25.35 -3.80
CA ASP A 119 1.31 -25.29 -3.14
C ASP A 119 1.64 -23.82 -2.77
N TRP A 120 1.31 -23.47 -1.54
CA TRP A 120 1.62 -22.15 -0.98
C TRP A 120 3.12 -21.92 -0.77
N THR A 121 3.96 -22.95 -0.81
CA THR A 121 5.41 -22.84 -0.67
C THR A 121 6.11 -22.61 -2.01
N ALA A 122 5.42 -22.83 -3.12
CA ALA A 122 5.97 -22.62 -4.46
C ALA A 122 6.30 -21.13 -4.71
N PRO A 123 7.38 -20.84 -5.46
CA PRO A 123 7.74 -19.48 -5.85
C PRO A 123 6.59 -18.74 -6.53
N ALA A 124 6.24 -17.55 -6.02
CA ALA A 124 5.12 -16.76 -6.54
C ALA A 124 5.29 -16.43 -8.03
N MET A 125 6.52 -16.06 -8.44
CA MET A 125 6.82 -15.66 -9.82
C MET A 125 6.71 -16.82 -10.82
N GLY A 126 6.84 -18.06 -10.36
CA GLY A 126 6.69 -19.26 -11.18
C GLY A 126 5.29 -19.86 -11.16
N ASN A 127 4.49 -19.53 -10.13
CA ASN A 127 3.22 -20.21 -9.86
C ASN A 127 1.97 -19.36 -10.06
N LEU A 128 2.12 -18.03 -10.03
CA LEU A 128 1.05 -17.07 -10.24
C LEU A 128 1.30 -16.30 -11.54
N LEU A 129 0.26 -16.02 -12.32
CA LEU A 129 0.33 -15.12 -13.48
C LEU A 129 -1.01 -14.44 -13.72
N VAL A 130 -1.01 -13.12 -13.80
CA VAL A 130 -2.16 -12.32 -14.18
C VAL A 130 -2.10 -12.03 -15.68
N LEU A 131 -3.01 -12.61 -16.44
CA LEU A 131 -3.13 -12.40 -17.88
C LEU A 131 -4.10 -11.26 -18.17
N LEU A 132 -3.65 -10.23 -18.89
CA LEU A 132 -4.50 -9.12 -19.34
C LEU A 132 -4.94 -9.34 -20.77
N ASN A 133 -6.24 -9.27 -21.03
CA ASN A 133 -6.79 -9.54 -22.36
C ASN A 133 -6.65 -8.33 -23.29
N VAL A 134 -5.73 -8.39 -24.26
CA VAL A 134 -5.57 -7.32 -25.25
C VAL A 134 -6.62 -7.34 -26.38
N ASP A 135 -7.46 -8.38 -26.44
CA ASP A 135 -8.65 -8.38 -27.29
C ASP A 135 -9.77 -7.48 -26.70
N ASN A 136 -9.67 -7.11 -25.42
CA ASN A 136 -10.60 -6.21 -24.75
C ASN A 136 -10.14 -4.75 -24.90
N GLY A 137 -10.86 -3.97 -25.71
CA GLY A 137 -10.52 -2.57 -25.97
C GLY A 137 -10.52 -1.62 -24.76
N ALA A 138 -11.14 -1.98 -23.63
CA ALA A 138 -11.02 -1.22 -22.39
C ALA A 138 -9.66 -1.46 -21.72
N VAL A 139 -9.22 -2.72 -21.67
CA VAL A 139 -7.93 -3.14 -21.11
C VAL A 139 -6.78 -2.57 -21.95
N THR A 140 -6.86 -2.68 -23.28
CA THR A 140 -5.83 -2.13 -24.17
C THR A 140 -5.64 -0.62 -23.97
N ARG A 141 -6.74 0.14 -23.82
CA ARG A 141 -6.67 1.58 -23.52
C ARG A 141 -6.08 1.87 -22.13
N ALA A 142 -6.28 1.00 -21.14
CA ALA A 142 -5.67 1.16 -19.82
C ALA A 142 -4.16 0.88 -19.83
N LEU A 143 -3.66 0.10 -20.78
CA LEU A 143 -2.24 -0.17 -20.95
C LEU A 143 -1.50 0.96 -21.69
N GLU A 144 -2.21 1.88 -22.33
CA GLU A 144 -1.61 3.02 -23.02
C GLU A 144 -1.03 4.04 -22.02
N PRO A 145 0.23 4.49 -22.21
CA PRO A 145 0.85 5.48 -21.32
C PRO A 145 0.07 6.81 -21.28
N GLY A 146 -0.25 7.31 -20.08
CA GLY A 146 -0.85 8.62 -19.87
C GLY A 146 -2.39 8.68 -19.94
N GLY A 147 -3.08 7.55 -20.06
CA GLY A 147 -4.55 7.50 -20.05
C GLY A 147 -5.14 7.65 -18.64
N THR A 148 -6.10 8.55 -18.46
CA THR A 148 -6.85 8.72 -17.19
C THR A 148 -7.75 7.53 -16.86
N SER A 149 -8.16 6.75 -17.88
CA SER A 149 -8.93 5.50 -17.72
C SER A 149 -8.10 4.33 -17.17
N SER A 150 -6.77 4.49 -17.07
CA SER A 150 -5.86 3.43 -16.62
C SER A 150 -6.05 3.12 -15.15
N ALA A 151 -6.10 4.15 -14.29
CA ALA A 151 -6.17 3.97 -12.83
C ALA A 151 -7.38 3.13 -12.39
N ALA A 152 -8.59 3.46 -12.86
CA ALA A 152 -9.79 2.74 -12.44
C ALA A 152 -9.79 1.25 -12.84
N ILE A 153 -9.19 0.90 -13.98
CA ILE A 153 -9.05 -0.49 -14.42
C ILE A 153 -8.03 -1.22 -13.53
N TRP A 154 -6.90 -0.58 -13.22
CA TRP A 154 -5.91 -1.13 -12.29
C TRP A 154 -6.46 -1.31 -10.88
N ASP A 155 -7.20 -0.33 -10.36
CA ASP A 155 -7.83 -0.43 -9.05
C ASP A 155 -8.85 -1.58 -8.99
N THR A 156 -9.64 -1.75 -10.06
CA THR A 156 -10.60 -2.85 -10.17
C THR A 156 -9.89 -4.20 -10.27
N LEU A 157 -8.82 -4.29 -11.08
CA LEU A 157 -8.00 -5.49 -11.18
C LEU A 157 -7.39 -5.86 -9.82
N MET A 158 -6.83 -4.89 -9.09
CA MET A 158 -6.23 -5.14 -7.79
C MET A 158 -7.24 -5.66 -6.77
N VAL A 159 -8.44 -5.08 -6.73
CA VAL A 159 -9.53 -5.60 -5.88
C VAL A 159 -9.87 -7.04 -6.24
N ASP A 160 -10.01 -7.34 -7.53
CA ASP A 160 -10.39 -8.68 -7.99
C ASP A 160 -9.30 -9.71 -7.67
N VAL A 161 -8.03 -9.40 -7.96
CA VAL A 161 -6.90 -10.28 -7.65
C VAL A 161 -6.76 -10.52 -6.15
N VAL A 162 -6.88 -9.47 -5.32
CA VAL A 162 -6.83 -9.63 -3.86
C VAL A 162 -7.97 -10.52 -3.38
N CYS A 163 -9.20 -10.29 -3.86
CA CYS A 163 -10.34 -11.11 -3.48
C CYS A 163 -10.21 -12.57 -3.92
N ASP A 164 -9.67 -12.82 -5.12
CA ASP A 164 -9.47 -14.17 -5.65
C ASP A 164 -8.38 -14.92 -4.86
N LEU A 165 -7.18 -14.34 -4.74
CA LEU A 165 -6.06 -15.01 -4.07
C LEU A 165 -6.29 -15.21 -2.57
N VAL A 166 -6.81 -14.18 -1.89
CA VAL A 166 -7.16 -14.30 -0.47
C VAL A 166 -8.32 -15.28 -0.31
N GLY A 167 -9.34 -15.24 -1.18
CA GLY A 167 -10.44 -16.20 -1.14
C GLY A 167 -9.97 -17.65 -1.21
N ARG A 168 -9.10 -17.98 -2.17
CA ARG A 168 -8.49 -19.31 -2.31
C ARG A 168 -7.73 -19.72 -1.05
N ALA A 169 -6.93 -18.82 -0.47
CA ALA A 169 -6.18 -19.10 0.76
C ALA A 169 -7.06 -19.25 2.02
N LEU A 170 -8.20 -18.55 2.08
CA LEU A 170 -9.16 -18.68 3.18
C LEU A 170 -9.99 -19.98 3.07
N GLU A 171 -10.22 -20.47 1.86
CA GLU A 171 -10.90 -21.74 1.59
C GLU A 171 -10.00 -22.95 1.83
N ASP A 172 -8.70 -22.81 1.58
CA ASP A 172 -7.72 -23.86 1.80
C ASP A 172 -7.32 -23.94 3.29
N GLU A 173 -7.53 -25.11 3.91
CA GLU A 173 -7.13 -25.35 5.30
C GLU A 173 -5.61 -25.55 5.45
N GLU A 174 -4.90 -25.92 4.37
CA GLU A 174 -3.45 -26.11 4.36
C GLU A 174 -2.68 -24.78 4.28
N TYR A 175 -3.35 -23.67 3.96
CA TYR A 175 -2.72 -22.36 3.96
C TYR A 175 -2.36 -21.91 5.39
N GLU A 176 -1.07 -21.62 5.61
CA GLU A 176 -0.55 -21.06 6.85
C GLU A 176 0.11 -19.69 6.57
N PRO A 177 -0.22 -18.64 7.34
CA PRO A 177 0.32 -17.30 7.10
C PRO A 177 1.77 -17.13 7.54
N ASP A 178 2.23 -17.91 8.52
CA ASP A 178 3.55 -17.81 9.12
C ASP A 178 4.54 -18.73 8.41
N GLN A 179 4.74 -18.48 7.11
CA GLN A 179 5.74 -19.19 6.33
C GLN A 179 7.15 -18.67 6.64
N PRO A 180 8.18 -19.54 6.62
CA PRO A 180 9.57 -19.13 6.79
C PRO A 180 9.96 -18.10 5.73
N ASP A 181 10.85 -17.18 6.11
CA ASP A 181 11.42 -16.17 5.20
C ASP A 181 12.49 -16.84 4.33
N ASP A 182 12.06 -17.42 3.22
CA ASP A 182 12.94 -18.01 2.21
C ASP A 182 13.52 -16.94 1.27
N ALA A 183 14.58 -17.30 0.52
CA ALA A 183 15.27 -16.36 -0.37
C ALA A 183 14.42 -15.88 -1.56
N GLU A 184 13.36 -16.60 -1.91
CA GLU A 184 12.42 -16.29 -2.98
C GLU A 184 11.01 -16.17 -2.41
N LEU A 185 10.27 -15.14 -2.84
CA LEU A 185 8.90 -14.90 -2.37
C LEU A 185 7.98 -16.05 -2.78
N SER A 186 7.43 -16.78 -1.82
CA SER A 186 6.45 -17.84 -2.06
C SER A 186 5.07 -17.26 -2.34
N THR A 187 4.20 -18.09 -2.93
CA THR A 187 2.79 -17.76 -3.15
C THR A 187 2.07 -17.45 -1.82
N GLY A 188 2.32 -18.24 -0.78
CA GLY A 188 1.73 -18.05 0.54
C GLY A 188 2.16 -16.75 1.18
N GLN A 189 3.46 -16.42 1.13
CA GLN A 189 3.99 -15.15 1.60
C GLN A 189 3.40 -13.96 0.84
N LEU A 190 3.23 -14.08 -0.48
CA LEU A 190 2.56 -13.06 -1.29
C LEU A 190 1.12 -12.83 -0.79
N VAL A 191 0.33 -13.89 -0.59
CA VAL A 191 -1.03 -13.74 -0.06
C VAL A 191 -1.03 -13.17 1.35
N THR A 192 -0.10 -13.60 2.22
CA THR A 192 0.07 -13.02 3.56
C THR A 192 0.35 -11.52 3.49
N ASN A 193 1.17 -11.07 2.53
CA ASN A 193 1.44 -9.65 2.32
C ASN A 193 0.16 -8.91 1.90
N LEU A 194 -0.63 -9.46 0.97
CA LEU A 194 -1.91 -8.86 0.57
C LEU A 194 -2.88 -8.72 1.76
N ILE A 195 -2.97 -9.75 2.61
CA ILE A 195 -3.79 -9.71 3.83
C ILE A 195 -3.29 -8.62 4.77
N ARG A 196 -1.99 -8.56 5.06
CA ARG A 196 -1.39 -7.54 5.94
C ARG A 196 -1.61 -6.13 5.42
N SER A 197 -1.44 -5.92 4.12
CA SER A 197 -1.51 -4.60 3.51
C SER A 197 -2.93 -4.07 3.37
N PHE A 198 -3.93 -4.95 3.16
CA PHE A 198 -5.27 -4.50 2.80
C PHE A 198 -6.39 -4.96 3.73
N LEU A 199 -6.21 -5.99 4.54
CA LEU A 199 -7.32 -6.65 5.26
C LEU A 199 -7.08 -6.83 6.77
N SER A 200 -5.86 -6.63 7.25
CA SER A 200 -5.51 -6.68 8.67
C SER A 200 -5.92 -5.41 9.43
N HIS A 201 -6.34 -5.59 10.68
CA HIS A 201 -6.50 -4.47 11.60
C HIS A 201 -5.15 -3.95 12.12
N PRO A 202 -5.08 -2.70 12.61
CA PRO A 202 -3.85 -2.17 13.17
C PRO A 202 -3.30 -3.00 14.33
N GLY A 203 -2.07 -3.51 14.17
CA GLY A 203 -1.38 -4.32 15.17
C GLY A 203 -1.84 -5.78 15.24
N GLU A 204 -2.70 -6.23 14.32
CA GLU A 204 -3.12 -7.63 14.21
C GLU A 204 -2.00 -8.48 13.60
N SER A 205 -1.76 -9.66 14.17
CA SER A 205 -0.80 -10.62 13.61
C SER A 205 -1.36 -11.26 12.33
N SER A 206 -0.49 -11.76 11.44
CA SER A 206 -0.95 -12.46 10.23
C SER A 206 -1.82 -13.68 10.56
N HIS A 207 -1.44 -14.44 11.58
CA HIS A 207 -2.20 -15.58 12.07
C HIS A 207 -3.61 -15.20 12.55
N ASP A 208 -3.73 -14.15 13.38
CA ASP A 208 -5.02 -13.70 13.88
C ASP A 208 -5.90 -13.11 12.76
N ALA A 209 -5.30 -12.37 11.82
CA ALA A 209 -6.00 -11.82 10.67
C ALA A 209 -6.59 -12.95 9.80
N VAL A 210 -5.82 -13.98 9.48
CA VAL A 210 -6.31 -15.14 8.71
C VAL A 210 -7.41 -15.88 9.46
N ALA A 211 -7.26 -16.13 10.77
CA ALA A 211 -8.28 -16.80 11.56
C ALA A 211 -9.61 -16.01 11.58
N ARG A 212 -9.54 -14.69 11.75
CA ARG A 212 -10.70 -13.79 11.67
C ARG A 212 -11.34 -13.82 10.29
N LEU A 213 -10.55 -13.61 9.24
CA LEU A 213 -11.01 -13.57 7.85
C LEU A 213 -11.63 -14.91 7.42
N ARG A 214 -11.09 -16.06 7.84
CA ARG A 214 -11.73 -17.37 7.63
C ARG A 214 -13.10 -17.46 8.30
N GLY A 215 -13.20 -16.95 9.54
CA GLY A 215 -14.47 -16.87 10.26
C GLY A 215 -15.50 -15.97 9.56
N GLU A 216 -15.07 -14.85 9.00
CA GLU A 216 -15.91 -13.95 8.19
C GLU A 216 -16.30 -14.59 6.85
N TRP A 217 -15.35 -15.20 6.14
CA TRP A 217 -15.56 -15.86 4.86
C TRP A 217 -16.62 -16.96 4.97
N ARG A 218 -16.54 -17.81 6.00
CA ARG A 218 -17.55 -18.87 6.22
C ARG A 218 -18.94 -18.32 6.54
N ARG A 219 -19.06 -17.11 7.09
CA ARG A 219 -20.35 -16.49 7.43
C ARG A 219 -20.93 -15.71 6.25
N ASP A 220 -20.11 -14.89 5.61
CA ASP A 220 -20.47 -14.00 4.51
C ASP A 220 -19.20 -13.57 3.74
N PRO A 221 -18.82 -14.28 2.66
CA PRO A 221 -17.67 -13.93 1.82
C PRO A 221 -17.76 -12.50 1.25
N SER A 222 -18.97 -11.96 1.10
CA SER A 222 -19.20 -10.63 0.55
C SER A 222 -18.64 -9.53 1.45
N ARG A 223 -18.56 -9.76 2.76
CA ARG A 223 -17.97 -8.80 3.71
C ARG A 223 -16.46 -8.65 3.51
N VAL A 224 -15.75 -9.74 3.24
CA VAL A 224 -14.31 -9.70 2.97
C VAL A 224 -14.04 -8.93 1.67
N ARG A 225 -14.88 -9.13 0.65
CA ARG A 225 -14.81 -8.36 -0.60
C ARG A 225 -15.09 -6.87 -0.39
N ALA A 226 -16.12 -6.53 0.39
CA ALA A 226 -16.45 -5.15 0.72
C ALA A 226 -15.32 -4.47 1.52
N LEU A 227 -14.67 -5.20 2.43
CA LEU A 227 -13.48 -4.72 3.13
C LEU A 227 -12.36 -4.42 2.14
N ALA A 228 -12.03 -5.35 1.24
CA ALA A 228 -11.02 -5.15 0.20
C ALA A 228 -11.31 -3.91 -0.67
N GLN A 229 -12.56 -3.71 -1.09
CA GLN A 229 -12.98 -2.53 -1.85
C GLN A 229 -12.84 -1.22 -1.07
N SER A 230 -13.01 -1.26 0.26
CA SER A 230 -12.91 -0.07 1.11
C SER A 230 -11.48 0.34 1.43
N THR A 231 -10.55 -0.63 1.43
CA THR A 231 -9.14 -0.41 1.76
C THR A 231 -8.29 -0.18 0.52
N LEU A 232 -8.64 -0.81 -0.60
CA LEU A 232 -8.08 -0.52 -1.91
C LEU A 232 -8.77 0.70 -2.52
N ARG A 233 -8.09 1.39 -3.44
CA ARG A 233 -8.60 2.59 -4.12
C ARG A 233 -9.67 2.26 -5.16
N PHE A 234 -10.74 1.55 -4.79
CA PHE A 234 -11.81 1.20 -5.74
C PHE A 234 -12.38 2.48 -6.41
N PRO A 235 -12.72 2.48 -7.71
CA PRO A 235 -13.16 3.68 -8.42
C PRO A 235 -14.27 4.43 -7.68
N GLY A 236 -14.03 5.72 -7.41
CA GLY A 236 -14.96 6.58 -6.65
C GLY A 236 -14.66 6.68 -5.15
N SER A 237 -13.66 5.96 -4.63
CA SER A 237 -13.11 6.21 -3.29
C SER A 237 -12.27 7.49 -3.30
N THR A 238 -12.79 8.58 -2.73
CA THR A 238 -11.98 9.77 -2.45
C THR A 238 -11.13 9.48 -1.22
N SER A 239 -9.81 9.33 -1.41
CA SER A 239 -8.81 9.44 -0.35
C SER A 239 -8.23 10.86 -0.33
#